data_AF-A0A822V6J2-F1
#
_entry.id   AF-A0A822V6J2-F1
#
_cell.length_a   1.000
_cell.length_b   1.000
_cell.length_c   1.000
_cell.angle_alpha   90.00
_cell.angle_beta   90.00
_cell.angle_gamma   90.00
#
_symmetry.space_group_name_H-M   'P 1'
#
loop_
_entity.id
_entity.type
_entity.pdbx_description
1 polymer ?
#
loop_
_entity_poly.entity_id
_entity_poly.type
_entity_poly.pdbx_seq_one_letter_code
_entity_poly.pdbx_strand_id
1 'polypeptide(L)' 'MEKTETRKLAEEYLRLGGTRKVMIDDNKTFVRQWKAEPAEAERFWQTNIENLDEKRLKDVEFFLPSMNSDKDD' A
#
# COMPACT_ATOMS: atom_id res chain seq x y z
N MET A 1 18.14 4.25 -5.39
CA MET A 1 17.29 5.45 -5.28
C MET A 1 15.79 5.13 -5.34
N GLU A 2 15.39 3.88 -5.58
CA GLU A 2 13.97 3.52 -5.84
C GLU A 2 13.07 3.50 -4.59
N LYS A 3 13.61 3.20 -3.40
CA LYS A 3 12.85 3.19 -2.13
C LYS A 3 12.17 4.52 -1.81
N THR A 4 12.71 5.62 -2.32
CA THR A 4 12.16 6.96 -2.08
C THR A 4 10.94 7.23 -2.97
N GLU A 5 10.86 6.62 -4.15
CA GLU A 5 9.73 6.82 -5.08
C GLU A 5 8.52 6.01 -4.65
N THR A 6 8.72 4.73 -4.33
CA THR A 6 7.64 3.85 -3.83
C THR A 6 7.06 4.35 -2.51
N ARG A 7 7.91 4.90 -1.62
CA ARG A 7 7.46 5.58 -0.40
C ARG A 7 6.53 6.76 -0.70
N LYS A 8 6.89 7.62 -1.66
CA LYS A 8 6.04 8.76 -2.05
C LYS A 8 4.70 8.30 -2.60
N LEU A 9 4.66 7.23 -3.38
CA LEU A 9 3.41 6.67 -3.91
C LEU A 9 2.50 6.16 -2.78
N ALA A 10 3.07 5.47 -1.79
CA ALA A 10 2.31 5.04 -0.61
C ALA A 10 1.80 6.24 0.21
N GLU A 11 2.66 7.22 0.48
CA GLU A 11 2.31 8.44 1.23
C GLU A 11 1.20 9.23 0.51
N GLU A 12 1.30 9.39 -0.81
CA GLU A 12 0.27 10.08 -1.61
C GLU A 12 -1.04 9.29 -1.62
N TYR A 13 -0.99 7.97 -1.85
CA TYR A 13 -2.18 7.12 -1.79
C TYR A 13 -2.91 7.23 -0.44
N LEU A 14 -2.19 7.23 0.68
CA LEU A 14 -2.77 7.41 2.00
C LEU A 14 -3.32 8.83 2.18
N ARG A 15 -2.63 9.86 1.64
CA ARG A 15 -3.08 11.26 1.68
C ARG A 15 -4.40 11.48 0.91
N LEU A 16 -4.60 10.75 -0.19
CA LEU A 16 -5.84 10.76 -0.95
C LEU A 16 -7.00 10.03 -0.23
N GLY A 17 -6.74 9.46 0.96
CA GLY A 17 -7.74 8.74 1.74
C GLY A 17 -7.73 7.22 1.50
N GLY A 18 -6.65 6.68 0.94
CA GLY A 18 -6.46 5.25 0.75
C GLY A 18 -6.65 4.46 2.05
N THR A 19 -7.50 3.44 2.01
CA THR A 19 -7.86 2.63 3.21
C THR A 19 -7.37 1.18 3.13
N ARG A 20 -6.73 0.82 2.01
CA ARG A 20 -6.09 -0.48 1.82
C ARG A 20 -5.03 -0.73 2.90
N LYS A 21 -5.04 -1.95 3.43
CA LYS A 21 -4.07 -2.41 4.41
C LYS A 21 -3.37 -3.66 3.91
N VAL A 22 -2.12 -3.83 4.30
CA VAL A 22 -1.38 -5.07 4.02
C VAL A 22 -1.72 -6.10 5.09
N MET A 23 -2.13 -7.28 4.63
CA MET A 23 -2.22 -8.47 5.45
C MET A 23 -0.97 -9.30 5.22
N ILE A 24 -0.40 -9.81 6.31
CA ILE A 24 0.76 -10.70 6.31
C ILE A 24 0.25 -12.04 6.86
N ASP A 25 0.40 -13.11 6.10
CA ASP A 25 -0.18 -14.41 6.39
C ASP A 25 0.85 -15.50 6.07
N ASP A 26 1.30 -16.27 7.08
CA ASP A 26 2.30 -17.36 7.13
C ASP A 26 3.60 -17.19 6.30
N ASN A 27 3.53 -16.81 5.03
CA ASN A 27 4.65 -16.42 4.15
C ASN A 27 4.25 -15.51 2.95
N LYS A 28 3.06 -14.92 2.96
CA LYS A 28 2.52 -14.11 1.86
C LYS A 28 2.02 -12.77 2.38
N THR A 29 2.27 -11.72 1.61
CA THR A 29 1.68 -10.40 1.82
C THR A 29 0.62 -10.15 0.77
N PHE A 30 -0.52 -9.62 1.18
CA PHE A 30 -1.58 -9.21 0.26
C PHE A 30 -2.27 -7.94 0.74
N VAL A 31 -2.52 -7.04 -0.20
CA VAL A 31 -3.27 -5.82 0.05
C VAL A 31 -4.76 -6.11 0.03
N ARG A 32 -5.46 -5.75 1.11
CA ARG A 32 -6.91 -5.84 1.19
C ARG A 32 -7.52 -4.49 1.50
N GLN A 33 -8.55 -4.13 0.74
CA GLN A 33 -9.40 -2.99 1.02
C GLN A 33 -10.46 -3.41 2.05
N TRP A 34 -10.49 -2.74 3.20
CA TRP A 34 -11.41 -3.04 4.31
C TRP A 34 -12.55 -2.02 4.43
N LYS A 35 -12.33 -0.81 3.93
CA LYS A 35 -13.31 0.27 3.93
C LYS A 35 -13.46 0.77 2.50
N ALA A 36 -14.61 1.37 2.20
CA ALA A 36 -14.72 2.13 0.97
C ALA A 36 -13.62 3.21 0.97
N GLU A 37 -12.74 3.16 -0.03
CA GLU A 37 -11.78 4.23 -0.28
C GLU A 37 -12.41 5.23 -1.26
N PRO A 38 -12.01 6.51 -1.23
CA PRO A 38 -12.49 7.48 -2.18
C PRO A 38 -12.02 7.11 -3.60
N ALA A 39 -12.85 7.44 -4.60
CA ALA A 39 -12.56 7.14 -6.00
C ALA A 39 -11.21 7.71 -6.47
N GLU A 40 -10.74 8.79 -5.85
CA GLU A 40 -9.42 9.39 -6.14
C GLU A 40 -8.27 8.47 -5.71
N ALA A 41 -8.35 7.88 -4.52
CA ALA A 41 -7.35 6.92 -4.03
C ALA A 41 -7.36 5.62 -4.85
N GLU A 42 -8.55 5.12 -5.21
CA GLU A 42 -8.68 3.93 -6.05
C GLU A 42 -8.07 4.13 -7.44
N ARG A 43 -8.40 5.24 -8.09
CA ARG A 43 -7.84 5.59 -9.40
C ARG A 43 -6.33 5.78 -9.33
N PHE A 44 -5.84 6.42 -8.27
CA PHE A 44 -4.41 6.59 -8.06
C PHE A 44 -3.71 5.23 -7.93
N TRP A 45 -4.28 4.31 -7.16
CA TRP A 45 -3.75 2.95 -7.00
C TRP A 45 -3.68 2.22 -8.34
N GLN A 46 -4.80 2.14 -9.07
CA GLN A 46 -4.87 1.42 -10.34
C GLN A 46 -3.92 2.01 -11.39
N THR A 47 -3.74 3.33 -11.40
CA THR A 47 -2.91 4.00 -12.41
C THR A 47 -1.43 3.95 -12.05
N ASN A 48 -1.06 4.22 -10.79
CA ASN A 48 0.34 4.47 -10.39
C ASN A 48 0.97 3.32 -9.60
N ILE A 49 0.17 2.48 -8.93
CA ILE A 49 0.67 1.42 -8.04
C ILE A 49 0.50 0.05 -8.69
N GLU A 50 -0.70 -0.26 -9.21
CA GLU A 50 -1.02 -1.56 -9.83
C GLU A 50 -0.22 -1.83 -11.12
N ASN A 51 0.20 -0.78 -11.83
CA ASN A 51 1.05 -0.89 -13.02
C ASN A 51 2.56 -1.02 -12.71
N LEU A 52 2.97 -1.02 -11.44
CA LEU A 52 4.38 -1.16 -11.06
C LEU A 52 4.85 -2.61 -11.16
N ASP A 53 6.15 -2.79 -11.38
CA ASP A 53 6.80 -4.10 -11.23
C ASP A 53 6.59 -4.67 -9.82
N GLU A 54 6.52 -6.01 -9.72
CA GLU A 54 6.28 -6.72 -8.45
C GLU A 54 7.21 -6.26 -7.31
N LYS A 55 8.48 -5.96 -7.62
CA LYS A 55 9.44 -5.46 -6.64
C LYS A 55 9.03 -4.10 -6.07
N ARG A 56 8.58 -3.19 -6.94
CA ARG A 56 8.15 -1.84 -6.57
C ARG A 56 6.79 -1.86 -5.88
N LEU A 57 5.89 -2.72 -6.35
CA LEU A 57 4.61 -2.98 -5.69
C LEU A 57 4.85 -3.41 -4.23
N LYS A 58 5.73 -4.40 -4.00
CA LYS A 58 6.10 -4.84 -2.65
C LYS A 58 6.70 -3.74 -1.80
N ASP A 59 7.55 -2.89 -2.37
CA ASP A 59 8.06 -1.71 -1.67
C ASP A 59 6.91 -0.74 -1.27
N VAL A 60 5.94 -0.47 -2.16
CA VAL A 60 4.74 0.35 -1.82
C VAL A 60 3.93 -0.32 -0.71
N GLU A 61 3.64 -1.62 -0.84
CA GLU A 61 2.93 -2.41 0.17
C GLU A 61 3.61 -2.31 1.53
N PHE A 62 4.95 -2.39 1.58
CA PHE A 62 5.73 -2.27 2.81
C PHE A 62 5.51 -0.94 3.55
N PHE A 63 5.20 0.15 2.83
CA PHE A 63 4.93 1.46 3.43
C PHE A 63 3.45 1.67 3.82
N LEU A 64 2.55 0.76 3.45
CA LEU A 64 1.15 0.83 3.84
C LEU A 64 0.95 0.34 5.27
N PRO A 65 -0.11 0.81 5.96
CA PRO A 65 -0.47 0.26 7.25
C PRO A 65 -0.78 -1.24 7.14
N SER A 66 -0.06 -2.05 7.90
CA SER A 66 -0.35 -3.48 8.03
C SER A 66 -1.43 -3.72 9.09
N MET A 67 -2.19 -4.82 8.95
CA MET A 67 -3.21 -5.18 9.93
C MET A 67 -2.62 -5.83 11.19
N ASN A 68 -1.47 -6.50 11.06
CA ASN A 68 -0.71 -7.07 12.17
C ASN A 68 0.29 -6.03 12.69
N SER A 69 -0.21 -4.92 13.22
CA SER A 69 0.58 -4.01 14.05
C SER A 69 0.32 -4.34 15.53
N ASP A 70 0.69 -5.56 15.92
CA ASP A 70 0.88 -5.95 17.31
C ASP A 70 2.36 -6.30 17.48
N LYS A 71 3.14 -5.27 17.85
CA LYS A 71 4.38 -5.24 18.65
C LYS A 71 5.25 -4.07 18.22
N ASP A 72 4.82 -2.88 18.65
CA ASP A 72 5.75 -1.86 19.12
C ASP A 72 6.07 -2.25 20.57
N ASP A 73 7.24 -2.87 20.80
CA ASP A 73 7.99 -2.87 22.06
C ASP A 73 9.48 -3.14 21.75
#